data_AF-A0A661AGB1-F1
#
_entry.id   AF-A0A661AGB1-F1
#
_cell.length_a   1.000
_cell.length_b   1.000
_cell.length_c   1.000
_cell.angle_alpha   90.00
_cell.angle_beta   90.00
_cell.angle_gamma   90.00
#
_symmetry.space_group_name_H-M   'P 1'
#
loop_
_entity.id
_entity.type
_entity.pdbx_description
1 polymer ?
#
loop_
_entity_poly.entity_id
_entity_poly.type
_entity_poly.pdbx_seq_one_letter_code
_entity_poly.pdbx_strand_id
1 'polypeptide(L)' 'MKGRIHVYTGDGKGKTSAALGVLIRAKGWGMRCFLIQFMKGMETGEVKVLEALGIPVKRFGFPYFP' A
#
# COMPACT_ATOMS: atom_id res chain seq x y z
N MET A 1 5.29 22.73 3.50
CA MET A 1 5.77 21.41 3.02
C MET A 1 5.38 21.22 1.57
N LYS A 2 6.26 20.66 0.73
CA LYS A 2 5.93 20.25 -0.65
C LYS A 2 5.69 18.74 -0.69
N GLY A 3 4.59 18.31 -1.30
CA GLY A 3 4.35 16.89 -1.59
C GLY A 3 5.37 16.35 -2.59
N ARG A 4 5.69 15.06 -2.49
CA ARG A 4 6.56 14.36 -3.44
C ARG A 4 5.87 13.12 -3.99
N ILE A 5 6.29 12.71 -5.17
CA ILE A 5 5.83 11.48 -5.84
C ILE A 5 7.00 10.51 -5.83
N HIS A 6 6.79 9.31 -5.32
CA HIS A 6 7.76 8.23 -5.35
C HIS A 6 7.31 7.20 -6.39
N VAL A 7 8.22 6.81 -7.28
CA VAL A 7 7.98 5.75 -8.28
C VAL A 7 8.95 4.61 -8.00
N TYR A 8 8.40 3.48 -7.55
CA TYR A 8 9.16 2.24 -7.37
C TYR A 8 8.90 1.33 -8.57
N THR A 9 9.89 1.16 -9.44
CA THR A 9 9.79 0.39 -10.71
C THR A 9 10.95 -0.61 -10.86
N GLY A 10 10.93 -1.40 -11.94
CA GLY A 10 11.89 -2.49 -12.23
C GLY A 10 11.37 -3.87 -11.82
N ASP A 11 12.08 -4.93 -12.18
CA ASP A 11 11.61 -6.32 -11.97
C ASP A 11 11.96 -6.88 -10.59
N GLY A 12 12.84 -6.20 -9.85
CA GLY A 12 13.22 -6.59 -8.50
C GLY A 12 12.05 -6.65 -7.52
N LYS A 13 12.11 -7.61 -6.58
CA LYS A 13 11.16 -7.69 -5.46
C LYS A 13 11.34 -6.46 -4.54
N GLY A 14 10.27 -6.08 -3.83
CA GLY A 14 10.32 -5.05 -2.78
C GLY A 14 9.64 -3.72 -3.10
N LYS A 15 9.17 -3.49 -4.34
CA LYS A 15 8.46 -2.25 -4.72
C LYS A 15 7.26 -1.95 -3.83
N THR A 16 6.38 -2.94 -3.66
CA THR A 16 5.20 -2.82 -2.80
C THR A 16 5.62 -2.61 -1.34
N SER A 17 6.57 -3.38 -0.84
CA SER A 17 7.05 -3.27 0.55
C SER A 17 7.66 -1.90 0.86
N ALA A 18 8.42 -1.31 -0.07
CA ALA A 18 8.95 0.03 0.07
C ALA A 18 7.84 1.10 0.16
N ALA A 19 6.83 1.02 -0.71
CA ALA A 19 5.67 1.92 -0.67
C ALA A 19 4.88 1.78 0.64
N LEU A 20 4.66 0.55 1.10
CA LEU A 20 3.98 0.28 2.37
C LEU A 20 4.77 0.76 3.58
N GLY A 21 6.09 0.63 3.57
CA GLY A 21 6.95 1.15 4.64
C GLY A 21 6.83 2.68 4.80
N VAL A 22 6.74 3.40 3.68
CA VAL A 22 6.48 4.86 3.71
C VAL A 22 5.09 5.17 4.26
N LEU A 23 4.08 4.40 3.85
CA LEU A 23 2.70 4.56 4.32
C LEU A 23 2.58 4.35 5.83
N ILE A 24 3.15 3.25 6.35
CA ILE A 24 3.15 2.94 7.79
C ILE A 24 3.92 4.01 8.56
N ARG A 25 5.07 4.46 8.05
CA ARG A 25 5.84 5.57 8.66
C ARG A 25 5.00 6.84 8.75
N ALA A 26 4.33 7.24 7.67
CA ALA A 26 3.47 8.42 7.65
C ALA A 26 2.32 8.29 8.67
N LYS A 27 1.68 7.12 8.74
CA LYS A 27 0.63 6.85 9.72
C LYS A 27 1.14 6.92 11.17
N GLY A 28 2.34 6.40 11.44
CA GLY A 28 2.99 6.51 12.76
C GLY A 28 3.23 7.95 13.22
N TRP A 29 3.39 8.89 12.28
CA TRP A 29 3.45 10.33 12.55
C TRP A 29 2.08 11.03 12.55
N GLY A 30 0.97 10.27 12.59
CA GLY A 30 -0.39 10.83 12.65
C GLY A 30 -0.91 11.37 11.31
N MET A 31 -0.24 11.11 10.20
CA MET A 31 -0.70 11.59 8.89
C MET A 31 -1.90 10.79 8.39
N ARG A 32 -2.79 11.45 7.63
CA ARG A 32 -3.87 10.78 6.91
C ARG A 32 -3.29 9.96 5.77
N CYS A 33 -3.65 8.68 5.74
CA CYS A 33 -3.10 7.69 4.83
C CYS A 33 -4.24 6.92 4.16
N PHE A 34 -4.04 6.51 2.91
CA PHE A 34 -4.98 5.70 2.13
C PHE A 34 -4.20 4.82 1.16
N LEU A 35 -4.63 3.57 0.98
CA LEU A 35 -4.01 2.65 0.04
C LEU A 35 -4.98 2.27 -1.07
N ILE A 36 -4.50 2.34 -2.32
CA ILE A 36 -5.16 1.77 -3.49
C ILE A 36 -4.28 0.66 -4.05
N GLN A 37 -4.83 -0.53 -4.22
CA GLN A 37 -4.16 -1.65 -4.88
C GLN A 37 -4.92 -2.06 -6.13
N PHE A 38 -4.21 -2.18 -7.25
CA PHE A 38 -4.72 -2.74 -8.49
C PHE A 38 -4.22 -4.19 -8.66
N MET A 39 -5.03 -5.05 -9.28
CA MET A 39 -4.68 -6.42 -9.71
C MET A 39 -4.30 -7.39 -8.57
N LYS A 40 -4.63 -7.05 -7.31
CA LYS A 40 -4.42 -7.91 -6.13
C LYS A 40 -5.73 -8.03 -5.37
N GLY A 41 -6.57 -8.98 -5.80
CA GLY A 41 -7.82 -9.30 -5.09
C GLY A 41 -7.63 -10.24 -3.90
N MET A 42 -6.45 -10.86 -3.75
CA MET A 42 -6.16 -11.75 -2.62
C MET A 42 -5.82 -10.98 -1.34
N GLU A 43 -6.25 -11.56 -0.21
CA GLU A 43 -5.90 -11.09 1.12
C GLU A 43 -4.39 -11.28 1.38
N THR A 44 -3.74 -10.25 1.93
CA THR A 44 -2.31 -10.30 2.29
C THR A 44 -2.15 -9.88 3.75
N GLY A 45 -1.12 -10.42 4.42
CA GLY A 45 -0.79 -10.01 5.79
C GLY A 45 -0.49 -8.51 5.90
N GLU A 46 0.04 -7.91 4.83
CA GLU A 46 0.24 -6.46 4.72
C GLU A 46 -1.07 -5.69 4.94
N VAL A 47 -2.18 -6.11 4.33
CA VAL A 47 -3.44 -5.38 4.48
C VAL A 47 -4.06 -5.55 5.86
N LYS A 48 -3.93 -6.73 6.48
CA LYS A 48 -4.39 -6.93 7.87
C LYS A 48 -3.75 -5.92 8.83
N VAL A 49 -2.46 -5.66 8.65
CA VAL A 49 -1.73 -4.66 9.45
C VAL A 49 -2.24 -3.25 9.16
N LEU A 50 -2.48 -2.90 7.89
CA LEU A 50 -2.98 -1.57 7.53
C LEU A 50 -4.39 -1.31 8.09
N GLU A 51 -5.27 -2.32 8.05
CA GLU A 51 -6.61 -2.25 8.63
C GLU A 51 -6.54 -2.08 10.15
N ALA A 52 -5.68 -2.83 10.84
CA ALA A 52 -5.44 -2.68 12.28
C ALA A 52 -4.90 -1.29 12.65
N LEU A 53 -4.11 -0.68 11.76
CA LEU A 53 -3.64 0.70 11.90
C LEU A 53 -4.73 1.74 11.56
N GLY A 54 -5.92 1.33 11.13
CA GLY A 54 -6.99 2.24 10.69
C GLY A 54 -6.63 3.01 9.42
N ILE A 55 -5.88 2.38 8.51
CA ILE A 55 -5.62 2.91 7.17
C ILE A 55 -6.65 2.30 6.22
N PRO A 56 -7.52 3.11 5.58
CA PRO A 56 -8.47 2.56 4.63
C PRO A 56 -7.75 2.02 3.39
N VAL A 57 -8.18 0.83 2.95
CA VAL A 57 -7.64 0.13 1.79
C VAL A 57 -8.74 -0.08 0.76
N LYS A 58 -8.51 0.35 -0.47
CA LYS A 58 -9.40 0.08 -1.60
C LYS A 58 -8.67 -0.79 -2.63
N ARG A 59 -9.23 -1.95 -2.91
CA ARG A 59 -8.69 -2.90 -3.89
C ARG A 59 -9.54 -2.87 -5.15
N PHE A 60 -8.87 -2.88 -6.30
CA PHE A 60 -9.48 -2.95 -7.62
C PHE A 60 -8.79 -4.04 -8.43
N GLY A 61 -9.57 -4.78 -9.23
CA GLY A 61 -9.06 -5.86 -10.07
C GLY A 61 -9.67 -7.21 -9.74
N PHE A 62 -9.44 -8.18 -10.62
CA PHE A 62 -10.01 -9.51 -10.49
C PHE A 62 -9.35 -10.30 -9.34
N PRO A 63 -10.11 -11.16 -8.63
CA PRO A 63 -9.56 -12.02 -7.58
C PRO A 63 -8.54 -13.03 -8.12
N TYR A 64 -8.55 -13.27 -9.43
CA TYR A 64 -7.62 -14.13 -10.15
C TYR A 64 -7.19 -13.44 -11.46
N PHE A 65 -5.94 -13.65 -11.87
CA PHE A 65 -5.55 -13.47 -13.27
C PHE A 65 -6.12 -14.67 -14.05
N PRO A 66 -6.77 -14.48 -15.21
CA PRO A 66 -7.05 -15.60 -16.12
C PRO A 66 -5.75 -16.22 -16.64
#